data_AF-A0A1I7MWM2-F1
#
_entry.id   AF-A0A1I7MWM2-F1
#
_cell.length_a   1.000
_cell.length_b   1.000
_cell.length_c   1.000
_cell.angle_alpha   90.00
_cell.angle_beta   90.00
_cell.angle_gamma   90.00
#
_symmetry.space_group_name_H-M   'P 1'
#
loop_
_entity.id
_entity.type
_entity.pdbx_description
1 polymer ?
#
loop_
_entity_poly.entity_id
_entity_poly.type
_entity_poly.pdbx_seq_one_letter_code
_entity_poly.pdbx_strand_id
1 'polypeptide(L)'
;MLSVNPSLEVFSSTMWNDSFAPEDQRRAVSNLEDGRILYFRHLSFQLDEPERFLLATSWSNQKAKNISLDPNEGKLRGTKIEGPDNDQLTAMMRRYASYAQQFMHALLPGYAPRLQLGRTSFRPEEIEGRKPASYRKDDRRLHLDTFPSRPCRGARILRVFTNINPAGKPRMWLVGEPFEAFAGRFLPRVRPAVPGLSRIEYALGITKKPRTPYDHIMLQLHDRAKGDTRYQREAPRQEVAFAAGSTWVVFTDQVAHAATRGQFALEQTFELPVAAQQRPDRSPLRVLERMTGRSLAPATN
;
A
#
# COMPACT_ATOMS: atom_id res chain seq x y z
N MET A 1 -5.71 -30.34 -2.33
CA MET A 1 -6.70 -29.36 -2.83
C MET A 1 -6.29 -27.98 -2.35
N LEU A 2 -5.73 -27.15 -3.24
CA LEU A 2 -5.38 -25.77 -2.90
C LEU A 2 -6.69 -25.01 -2.65
N SER A 3 -6.96 -24.70 -1.39
CA SER A 3 -8.03 -23.77 -0.99
C SER A 3 -7.94 -22.52 -1.88
N VAL A 4 -8.97 -22.30 -2.69
CA VAL A 4 -9.15 -21.06 -3.45
C VAL A 4 -9.26 -19.96 -2.42
N ASN A 5 -8.19 -19.18 -2.29
CA ASN A 5 -8.09 -18.11 -1.32
C ASN A 5 -9.04 -16.98 -1.76
N PRO A 6 -10.17 -16.73 -1.07
CA PRO A 6 -11.21 -15.80 -1.56
C PRO A 6 -10.72 -14.35 -1.71
N SER A 7 -9.58 -14.03 -1.09
CA SER A 7 -8.96 -12.69 -1.15
C SER A 7 -7.90 -12.53 -2.25
N LEU A 8 -7.45 -13.62 -2.88
CA LEU A 8 -6.38 -13.61 -3.88
C LEU A 8 -6.89 -13.99 -5.27
N GLU A 9 -6.46 -13.24 -6.28
CA GLU A 9 -6.58 -13.61 -7.68
C GLU A 9 -5.19 -13.91 -8.24
N VAL A 10 -4.96 -15.12 -8.77
CA VAL A 10 -3.63 -15.54 -9.24
C VAL A 10 -3.47 -15.26 -10.73
N PHE A 11 -2.34 -14.67 -11.09
CA PHE A 11 -1.93 -14.44 -12.48
C PHE A 11 -0.64 -15.20 -12.80
N SER A 12 -0.46 -15.56 -14.06
CA SER A 12 0.66 -16.38 -14.55
C SER A 12 1.86 -15.57 -15.05
N SER A 13 1.76 -14.24 -15.10
CA SER A 13 2.87 -13.38 -15.58
C SER A 13 4.14 -13.57 -14.76
N THR A 14 5.27 -13.58 -15.47
CA THR A 14 6.59 -13.88 -14.92
C THR A 14 7.61 -12.77 -15.21
N MET A 15 7.33 -11.86 -16.15
CA MET A 15 8.22 -10.77 -16.53
C MET A 15 7.54 -9.40 -16.39
N TRP A 16 8.32 -8.39 -16.01
CA TRP A 16 7.82 -7.01 -15.78
C TRP A 16 7.34 -6.32 -17.07
N ASN A 17 7.79 -6.79 -18.23
CA ASN A 17 7.43 -6.31 -19.55
C ASN A 17 6.48 -7.27 -20.30
N ASP A 18 5.84 -8.21 -19.58
CA ASP A 18 4.83 -9.09 -20.18
C ASP A 18 3.67 -8.26 -20.78
N SER A 19 3.18 -8.71 -21.93
CA SER A 19 1.92 -8.25 -22.50
C SER A 19 0.76 -9.02 -21.89
N PHE A 20 -0.37 -8.36 -21.66
CA PHE A 20 -1.57 -8.99 -21.09
C PHE A 20 -2.68 -9.10 -22.12
N ALA A 21 -3.36 -10.25 -22.14
CA ALA A 21 -4.58 -10.39 -22.93
C ALA A 21 -5.66 -9.43 -22.40
N PRO A 22 -6.56 -8.89 -23.24
CA PRO A 22 -7.63 -8.00 -22.79
C PRO A 22 -8.53 -8.61 -21.71
N GLU A 23 -8.68 -9.94 -21.69
CA GLU A 23 -9.41 -10.64 -20.64
C GLU A 23 -8.70 -10.57 -19.29
N ASP A 24 -7.39 -10.80 -19.25
CA ASP A 24 -6.57 -10.65 -18.04
C ASP A 24 -6.60 -9.22 -17.50
N GLN A 25 -6.55 -8.23 -18.39
CA GLN A 25 -6.65 -6.81 -18.01
C GLN A 25 -8.01 -6.49 -17.37
N ARG A 26 -9.12 -6.97 -17.97
CA ARG A 26 -10.47 -6.81 -17.38
C ARG A 26 -10.59 -7.54 -16.04
N ARG A 27 -10.04 -8.75 -15.95
CA ARG A 27 -10.01 -9.54 -14.72
C ARG A 27 -9.22 -8.84 -13.63
N ALA A 28 -8.05 -8.28 -13.94
CA ALA A 28 -7.21 -7.53 -13.01
C ALA A 28 -7.94 -6.30 -12.45
N VAL A 29 -8.56 -5.51 -13.34
CA VAL A 29 -9.37 -4.34 -12.93
C VAL A 29 -10.51 -4.78 -12.01
N SER A 30 -11.31 -5.77 -12.44
CA SER A 30 -12.46 -6.22 -11.67
C SER A 30 -12.05 -6.68 -10.27
N ASN A 31 -11.03 -7.53 -10.17
CA ASN A 31 -10.57 -8.08 -8.90
C ASN A 31 -9.99 -7.00 -7.98
N LEU A 32 -9.21 -6.04 -8.50
CA LEU A 32 -8.69 -4.93 -7.69
C LEU A 32 -9.83 -4.09 -7.09
N GLU A 33 -10.81 -3.70 -7.90
CA GLU A 33 -11.93 -2.89 -7.41
C GLU A 33 -12.88 -3.66 -6.47
N ASP A 34 -12.88 -4.99 -6.55
CA ASP A 34 -13.60 -5.87 -5.62
C ASP A 34 -12.88 -6.03 -4.28
N GLY A 35 -11.72 -5.41 -4.11
CA GLY A 35 -10.91 -5.51 -2.90
C GLY A 35 -10.16 -6.84 -2.80
N ARG A 36 -9.81 -7.45 -3.94
CA ARG A 36 -8.91 -8.61 -3.99
C ARG A 36 -7.48 -8.18 -4.24
N ILE A 37 -6.56 -9.06 -3.90
CA ILE A 37 -5.13 -8.91 -4.14
C ILE A 37 -4.77 -9.70 -5.39
N LEU A 38 -4.18 -9.04 -6.38
CA LEU A 38 -3.64 -9.74 -7.54
C LEU A 38 -2.29 -10.33 -7.15
N TYR A 39 -2.11 -11.63 -7.32
CA TYR A 39 -0.92 -12.35 -6.90
C TYR A 39 -0.18 -12.99 -8.08
N PHE A 40 1.08 -12.59 -8.25
CA PHE A 40 1.98 -13.02 -9.32
C PHE A 40 3.11 -13.86 -8.70
N ARG A 41 2.93 -15.18 -8.72
CA ARG A 41 3.81 -16.14 -8.00
C ARG A 41 5.25 -16.15 -8.50
N HIS A 42 5.44 -15.84 -9.77
CA HIS A 42 6.72 -15.99 -10.47
C HIS A 42 7.23 -14.67 -11.05
N LEU A 43 6.63 -13.54 -10.67
CA LEU A 43 7.10 -12.21 -11.04
C LEU A 43 8.10 -11.72 -9.98
N SER A 44 9.37 -12.04 -10.19
CA SER A 44 10.46 -11.66 -9.28
C SER A 44 11.11 -10.34 -9.68
N PHE A 45 11.60 -9.58 -8.69
CA PHE A 45 12.58 -8.51 -8.93
C PHE A 45 13.98 -9.06 -8.61
N GLN A 46 14.78 -9.30 -9.64
CA GLN A 46 16.15 -9.78 -9.46
C GLN A 46 17.06 -8.62 -9.09
N LEU A 47 17.83 -8.79 -8.00
CA LEU A 47 18.90 -7.89 -7.66
C LEU A 47 20.12 -8.20 -8.52
N ASP A 48 20.84 -7.17 -8.94
CA ASP A 48 22.13 -7.36 -9.59
C ASP A 48 23.16 -7.83 -8.57
N GLU A 49 24.23 -8.53 -8.99
CA GLU A 49 25.29 -8.97 -8.08
C GLU A 49 25.85 -7.83 -7.20
N PRO A 50 26.12 -6.62 -7.74
CA PRO A 50 26.56 -5.50 -6.92
C PRO A 50 25.51 -5.01 -5.93
N GLU A 51 24.23 -5.31 -6.09
CA GLU A 51 23.17 -4.84 -5.19
C GLU A 51 22.97 -5.77 -3.98
N ARG A 52 23.54 -6.98 -3.97
CA ARG A 52 23.28 -7.97 -2.89
C ARG A 52 23.66 -7.47 -1.50
N PHE A 53 24.67 -6.61 -1.38
CA PHE A 53 25.06 -6.03 -0.08
C PHE A 53 24.00 -5.06 0.49
N LEU A 54 23.08 -4.57 -0.34
CA LEU A 54 21.96 -3.71 0.09
C LEU A 54 20.93 -4.50 0.91
N LEU A 55 20.96 -5.84 0.87
CA LEU A 55 20.15 -6.72 1.71
C LEU A 55 20.70 -6.82 3.13
N ALA A 56 20.86 -5.66 3.79
CA ALA A 56 21.27 -5.57 5.18
C ALA A 56 20.34 -4.63 5.97
N THR A 57 20.12 -4.96 7.24
CA THR A 57 19.30 -4.15 8.17
C THR A 57 20.03 -2.89 8.63
N SER A 58 21.37 -2.88 8.56
CA SER A 58 22.24 -1.77 8.98
C SER A 58 21.98 -0.47 8.22
N TRP A 59 21.46 -0.55 7.00
CA TRP A 59 21.16 0.62 6.17
C TRP A 59 19.99 1.46 6.69
N SER A 60 19.09 0.86 7.46
CA SER A 60 17.98 1.60 8.10
C SER A 60 18.52 2.57 9.14
N ASN A 61 18.01 3.81 9.12
CA ASN A 61 18.35 4.77 10.16
C ASN A 61 17.59 4.58 11.47
N GLN A 62 16.68 3.61 11.54
CA GLN A 62 15.81 3.26 12.68
C GLN A 62 14.90 4.40 13.19
N LYS A 63 15.05 5.63 12.67
CA LYS A 63 14.19 6.79 12.95
C LYS A 63 12.94 6.77 12.08
N ALA A 64 13.09 6.36 10.83
CA ALA A 64 12.00 6.13 9.91
C ALA A 64 11.60 4.65 9.92
N LYS A 65 10.35 4.40 9.54
CA LYS A 65 9.80 3.04 9.47
C LYS A 65 10.47 2.20 8.37
N ASN A 66 10.80 2.82 7.24
CA ASN A 66 11.39 2.19 6.06
C ASN A 66 12.32 3.19 5.37
N ILE A 67 13.13 2.68 4.43
CA ILE A 67 13.84 3.51 3.45
C ILE A 67 12.84 3.88 2.36
N SER A 68 12.81 5.15 1.97
CA SER A 68 11.89 5.64 0.93
C SER A 68 12.60 6.52 -0.07
N LEU A 69 12.29 6.33 -1.35
CA LEU A 69 12.69 7.19 -2.45
C LEU A 69 11.49 8.05 -2.86
N ASP A 70 11.68 9.36 -2.90
CA ASP A 70 10.69 10.27 -3.46
C ASP A 70 10.93 10.40 -4.97
N PRO A 71 9.96 10.06 -5.84
CA PRO A 71 10.17 10.05 -7.29
C PRO A 71 10.48 11.45 -7.84
N ASN A 72 9.98 12.51 -7.18
CA ASN A 72 10.15 13.89 -7.64
C ASN A 72 11.50 14.49 -7.21
N GLU A 73 11.92 14.21 -5.96
CA GLU A 73 13.18 14.73 -5.43
C GLU A 73 14.37 13.85 -5.82
N GLY A 74 14.13 12.58 -6.14
CA GLY A 74 15.16 11.59 -6.39
C GLY A 74 16.03 11.26 -5.17
N LYS A 75 15.60 11.66 -3.96
CA LYS A 75 16.37 11.53 -2.71
C LYS A 75 15.85 10.38 -1.84
N LEU A 76 16.78 9.61 -1.31
CA LEU A 76 16.51 8.63 -0.26
C LEU A 76 16.27 9.30 1.08
N ARG A 77 15.33 8.75 1.85
CA ARG A 77 15.06 9.11 3.24
C ARG A 77 14.97 7.83 4.07
N GLY A 78 15.26 7.93 5.36
CA GLY A 78 15.16 6.78 6.28
C GLY A 78 16.37 5.85 6.27
N THR A 79 17.47 6.26 5.63
CA THR A 79 18.70 5.48 5.49
C THR A 79 19.90 6.19 6.13
N LYS A 80 20.93 5.42 6.51
CA LYS A 80 22.27 5.91 6.90
C LYS A 80 23.31 5.77 5.78
N ILE A 81 22.90 5.23 4.63
CA ILE A 81 23.79 4.98 3.50
C ILE A 81 24.19 6.30 2.85
N GLU A 82 25.48 6.45 2.54
CA GLU A 82 26.07 7.67 1.99
C GLU A 82 27.02 7.33 0.84
N GLY A 83 27.41 8.33 0.06
CA GLY A 83 28.37 8.16 -1.02
C GLY A 83 27.91 7.17 -2.10
N PRO A 84 28.84 6.41 -2.73
CA PRO A 84 28.53 5.50 -3.84
C PRO A 84 27.47 4.45 -3.53
N ASP A 85 27.38 3.99 -2.28
CA ASP A 85 26.38 3.00 -1.86
C ASP A 85 24.96 3.60 -1.86
N ASN A 86 24.84 4.91 -1.59
CA ASN A 86 23.57 5.64 -1.71
C ASN A 86 23.10 5.72 -3.16
N ASP A 87 24.02 5.92 -4.10
CA ASP A 87 23.72 5.95 -5.53
C ASP A 87 23.24 4.57 -6.01
N GLN A 88 23.88 3.48 -5.54
CA GLN A 88 23.45 2.11 -5.85
C GLN A 88 22.05 1.81 -5.29
N LEU A 89 21.77 2.14 -4.02
CA LEU A 89 20.44 1.95 -3.44
C LEU A 89 19.38 2.80 -4.17
N THR A 90 19.74 4.03 -4.55
CA THR A 90 18.87 4.91 -5.33
C THR A 90 18.58 4.30 -6.69
N ALA A 91 19.59 3.79 -7.39
CA ALA A 91 19.44 3.13 -8.70
C ALA A 91 18.55 1.89 -8.62
N MET A 92 18.77 1.00 -7.64
CA MET A 92 17.94 -0.18 -7.40
C MET A 92 16.47 0.19 -7.20
N MET A 93 16.20 1.19 -6.35
CA MET A 93 14.82 1.63 -6.07
C MET A 93 14.17 2.33 -7.27
N ARG A 94 14.92 3.11 -8.06
CA ARG A 94 14.43 3.70 -9.32
C ARG A 94 14.12 2.63 -10.36
N ARG A 95 14.94 1.60 -10.46
CA ARG A 95 14.73 0.46 -11.36
C ARG A 95 13.45 -0.28 -10.99
N TYR A 96 13.23 -0.56 -9.71
CA TYR A 96 11.98 -1.15 -9.23
C TYR A 96 10.76 -0.28 -9.55
N ALA A 97 10.85 1.05 -9.33
CA ALA A 97 9.76 1.97 -9.65
C ALA A 97 9.42 1.94 -11.15
N SER A 98 10.43 1.94 -12.03
CA SER A 98 10.28 1.86 -13.48
C SER A 98 9.61 0.54 -13.91
N TYR A 99 10.07 -0.59 -13.37
CA TYR A 99 9.49 -1.91 -13.66
C TYR A 99 8.04 -1.99 -13.21
N ALA A 100 7.75 -1.56 -11.98
CA ALA A 100 6.38 -1.51 -11.49
C ALA A 100 5.51 -0.60 -12.35
N GLN A 101 6.00 0.57 -12.77
CA GLN A 101 5.22 1.47 -13.62
C GLN A 101 4.91 0.86 -14.99
N GLN A 102 5.92 0.30 -15.67
CA GLN A 102 5.74 -0.38 -16.96
C GLN A 102 4.72 -1.53 -16.85
N PHE A 103 4.88 -2.35 -15.82
CA PHE A 103 3.98 -3.48 -15.55
C PHE A 103 2.55 -3.02 -15.30
N MET A 104 2.35 -1.98 -14.47
CA MET A 104 1.03 -1.44 -14.20
C MET A 104 0.38 -0.81 -15.44
N HIS A 105 1.17 -0.19 -16.33
CA HIS A 105 0.67 0.34 -17.60
C HIS A 105 0.20 -0.77 -18.54
N ALA A 106 0.91 -1.90 -18.60
CA ALA A 106 0.53 -3.05 -19.40
C ALA A 106 -0.68 -3.81 -18.82
N LEU A 107 -0.74 -3.94 -17.50
CA LEU A 107 -1.81 -4.66 -16.79
C LEU A 107 -3.11 -3.86 -16.72
N LEU A 108 -3.03 -2.54 -16.49
CA LEU A 108 -4.18 -1.66 -16.31
C LEU A 108 -4.16 -0.50 -17.33
N PRO A 109 -4.25 -0.78 -18.64
CA PRO A 109 -4.07 0.25 -19.68
C PRO A 109 -5.08 1.40 -19.57
N GLY A 110 -6.32 1.11 -19.12
CA GLY A 110 -7.34 2.14 -18.89
C GLY A 110 -7.00 3.11 -17.74
N TYR A 111 -6.14 2.70 -16.80
CA TYR A 111 -5.73 3.52 -15.65
C TYR A 111 -4.40 4.22 -15.89
N ALA A 112 -3.57 3.69 -16.78
CA ALA A 112 -2.22 4.20 -17.05
C ALA A 112 -2.14 5.72 -17.23
N PRO A 113 -3.02 6.40 -18.00
CA PRO A 113 -2.93 7.87 -18.19
C PRO A 113 -3.22 8.68 -16.93
N ARG A 114 -3.85 8.08 -15.91
CA ARG A 114 -4.29 8.73 -14.67
C ARG A 114 -3.54 8.23 -13.44
N LEU A 115 -2.66 7.25 -13.62
CA LEU A 115 -1.89 6.63 -12.54
C LEU A 115 -0.73 7.57 -12.14
N GLN A 116 -0.78 8.10 -10.93
CA GLN A 116 0.25 9.01 -10.43
C GLN A 116 1.28 8.22 -9.63
N LEU A 117 2.56 8.36 -10.00
CA LEU A 117 3.65 7.66 -9.32
C LEU A 117 3.87 8.25 -7.92
N GLY A 118 3.79 7.40 -6.91
CA GLY A 118 4.11 7.71 -5.51
C GLY A 118 5.52 7.30 -5.13
N ARG A 119 5.77 7.24 -3.82
CA ARG A 119 7.08 6.82 -3.29
C ARG A 119 7.36 5.34 -3.52
N THR A 120 8.63 5.04 -3.71
CA THR A 120 9.17 3.68 -3.62
C THR A 120 9.67 3.46 -2.19
N SER A 121 9.43 2.28 -1.62
CA SER A 121 9.91 1.92 -0.29
C SER A 121 10.70 0.61 -0.32
N PHE A 122 11.85 0.62 0.35
CA PHE A 122 12.62 -0.57 0.66
C PHE A 122 12.50 -0.87 2.15
N ARG A 123 12.16 -2.13 2.48
CA ARG A 123 11.83 -2.60 3.83
C ARG A 123 12.82 -3.70 4.25
N PRO A 124 14.03 -3.35 4.71
CA PRO A 124 15.08 -4.34 5.02
C PRO A 124 14.91 -5.04 6.38
N GLU A 125 14.11 -4.47 7.29
CA GLU A 125 13.93 -5.00 8.65
C GLU A 125 12.93 -6.17 8.68
N GLU A 126 13.20 -7.14 9.55
CA GLU A 126 12.25 -8.20 9.91
C GLU A 126 11.06 -7.58 10.66
N ILE A 127 9.86 -8.04 10.33
CA ILE A 127 8.63 -7.54 10.94
C ILE A 127 8.40 -8.21 12.30
N GLU A 128 8.67 -9.50 12.40
CA GLU A 128 8.53 -10.23 13.65
C GLU A 128 9.46 -9.65 14.72
N GLY A 129 8.96 -9.50 15.95
CA GLY A 129 9.73 -8.91 17.05
C GLY A 129 9.94 -7.39 16.97
N ARG A 130 9.53 -6.70 15.90
CA ARG A 130 9.66 -5.25 15.79
C ARG A 130 8.89 -4.53 16.91
N LYS A 131 9.52 -3.54 17.53
CA LYS A 131 8.92 -2.67 18.57
C LYS A 131 8.56 -1.30 17.97
N PRO A 132 7.32 -1.10 17.49
CA PRO A 132 6.91 0.18 16.93
C PRO A 132 6.77 1.23 18.03
N ALA A 133 7.07 2.49 17.69
CA ALA A 133 6.97 3.61 18.64
C ALA A 133 5.55 3.85 19.19
N SER A 134 4.51 3.41 18.48
CA SER A 134 3.13 3.45 18.95
C SER A 134 2.28 2.41 18.23
N TYR A 135 1.12 2.05 18.80
CA TYR A 135 0.18 1.13 18.15
C TYR A 135 -0.28 1.63 16.77
N ARG A 136 -0.35 2.95 16.55
CA ARG A 136 -0.70 3.55 15.25
C ARG A 136 0.33 3.23 14.17
N LYS A 137 1.59 3.08 14.57
CA LYS A 137 2.72 2.75 13.68
C LYS A 137 3.00 1.23 13.61
N ASP A 138 2.24 0.40 14.33
CA ASP A 138 2.37 -1.05 14.27
C ASP A 138 1.62 -1.61 13.04
N ASP A 139 2.36 -2.13 12.06
CA ASP A 139 1.79 -2.71 10.84
C ASP A 139 1.40 -4.18 10.99
N ARG A 140 1.71 -4.79 12.14
CA ARG A 140 1.25 -6.15 12.48
C ARG A 140 -0.22 -6.17 12.88
N ARG A 141 -0.83 -5.00 13.00
CA ARG A 141 -2.24 -4.79 13.31
C ARG A 141 -3.02 -4.51 12.02
N LEU A 142 -4.16 -5.17 11.86
CA LEU A 142 -5.06 -4.98 10.72
C LEU A 142 -5.44 -3.50 10.58
N HIS A 143 -5.23 -2.96 9.39
CA HIS A 143 -5.50 -1.57 9.08
C HIS A 143 -5.77 -1.37 7.59
N LEU A 144 -6.28 -0.18 7.27
CA LEU A 144 -6.30 0.37 5.93
C LEU A 144 -5.22 1.44 5.83
N ASP A 145 -4.55 1.52 4.69
CA ASP A 145 -3.56 2.56 4.48
C ASP A 145 -4.19 3.94 4.45
N THR A 146 -3.50 4.87 5.09
CA THR A 146 -3.79 6.29 5.07
C THR A 146 -2.50 7.03 5.41
N PHE A 147 -2.33 8.23 4.87
CA PHE A 147 -1.13 9.02 5.07
C PHE A 147 -1.45 10.28 5.89
N PRO A 148 -1.13 10.31 7.20
CA PRO A 148 -1.48 11.43 8.07
C PRO A 148 -0.95 12.78 7.58
N SER A 149 0.28 12.80 7.06
CA SER A 149 0.97 14.01 6.58
C SER A 149 0.81 14.27 5.08
N ARG A 150 0.21 13.33 4.32
CA ARG A 150 0.04 13.44 2.85
C ARG A 150 -1.36 12.97 2.45
N PRO A 151 -2.39 13.77 2.71
CA PRO A 151 -3.78 13.35 2.51
C PRO A 151 -4.05 13.03 1.03
N CYS A 152 -4.70 11.89 0.76
CA CYS A 152 -5.02 11.42 -0.59
C CYS A 152 -6.24 12.13 -1.18
N ARG A 153 -7.06 12.78 -0.35
CA ARG A 153 -8.23 13.58 -0.75
C ARG A 153 -9.21 12.81 -1.64
N GLY A 154 -9.36 11.52 -1.35
CA GLY A 154 -10.24 10.62 -2.09
C GLY A 154 -9.54 9.79 -3.15
N ALA A 155 -8.31 10.13 -3.58
CA ALA A 155 -7.55 9.28 -4.50
C ALA A 155 -7.25 7.92 -3.87
N ARG A 156 -7.25 6.88 -4.70
CA ARG A 156 -7.00 5.50 -4.31
C ARG A 156 -5.52 5.29 -4.03
N ILE A 157 -5.19 4.43 -3.06
CA ILE A 157 -3.80 4.02 -2.77
C ILE A 157 -3.58 2.62 -3.35
N LEU A 158 -2.96 2.54 -4.53
CA LEU A 158 -2.60 1.28 -5.17
C LEU A 158 -1.13 0.98 -4.88
N ARG A 159 -0.81 -0.25 -4.45
CA ARG A 159 0.57 -0.64 -4.17
C ARG A 159 0.96 -1.93 -4.87
N VAL A 160 2.20 -1.93 -5.39
CA VAL A 160 2.89 -3.10 -5.94
C VAL A 160 3.99 -3.50 -4.99
N PHE A 161 3.89 -4.69 -4.42
CA PHE A 161 4.87 -5.23 -3.47
C PHE A 161 5.61 -6.40 -4.10
N THR A 162 6.90 -6.52 -3.81
CA THR A 162 7.70 -7.68 -4.18
C THR A 162 8.47 -8.19 -2.97
N ASN A 163 8.37 -9.50 -2.71
CA ASN A 163 9.19 -10.16 -1.71
C ASN A 163 10.54 -10.54 -2.34
N ILE A 164 11.61 -9.90 -1.89
CA ILE A 164 12.98 -10.08 -2.41
C ILE A 164 13.88 -10.78 -1.37
N ASN A 165 13.29 -11.59 -0.49
CA ASN A 165 14.04 -12.30 0.53
C ASN A 165 15.02 -13.33 -0.09
N PRO A 166 16.34 -13.21 0.15
CA PRO A 166 17.34 -14.07 -0.48
C PRO A 166 17.36 -15.50 0.09
N ALA A 167 16.80 -15.70 1.29
CA ALA A 167 16.76 -17.00 1.97
C ALA A 167 15.47 -17.78 1.67
N GLY A 168 14.69 -17.37 0.66
CA GLY A 168 13.45 -18.05 0.27
C GLY A 168 12.29 -17.86 1.25
N LYS A 169 12.42 -16.99 2.26
CA LYS A 169 11.41 -16.82 3.31
C LYS A 169 10.17 -16.07 2.79
N PRO A 170 8.95 -16.52 3.14
CA PRO A 170 7.74 -15.82 2.74
C PRO A 170 7.55 -14.52 3.54
N ARG A 171 6.76 -13.59 2.98
CA ARG A 171 6.21 -12.45 3.70
C ARG A 171 4.79 -12.78 4.10
N MET A 172 4.53 -12.81 5.40
CA MET A 172 3.25 -13.26 5.96
C MET A 172 2.34 -12.06 6.18
N TRP A 173 1.16 -12.12 5.59
CA TRP A 173 0.11 -11.13 5.76
C TRP A 173 -1.12 -11.75 6.40
N LEU A 174 -1.85 -10.92 7.16
CA LEU A 174 -3.25 -11.13 7.48
C LEU A 174 -4.06 -10.21 6.58
N VAL A 175 -5.05 -10.77 5.89
CA VAL A 175 -6.02 -10.05 5.07
C VAL A 175 -7.36 -10.10 5.80
N GLY A 176 -7.93 -8.94 6.10
CA GLY A 176 -9.12 -8.78 6.93
C GLY A 176 -10.44 -8.85 6.17
N GLU A 177 -11.51 -8.44 6.86
CA GLU A 177 -12.86 -8.34 6.30
C GLU A 177 -12.97 -7.26 5.19
N PRO A 178 -14.01 -7.33 4.32
CA PRO A 178 -14.26 -6.33 3.30
C PRO A 178 -14.41 -4.90 3.86
N PHE A 179 -14.05 -3.90 3.04
CA PHE A 179 -14.01 -2.49 3.45
C PHE A 179 -15.31 -1.99 4.10
N GLU A 180 -16.48 -2.30 3.52
CA GLU A 180 -17.76 -1.79 4.02
C GLU A 180 -18.10 -2.36 5.40
N ALA A 181 -17.80 -3.63 5.66
CA ALA A 181 -17.96 -4.26 6.96
C ALA A 181 -16.99 -3.65 8.00
N PHE A 182 -15.72 -3.48 7.60
CA PHE A 182 -14.71 -2.78 8.39
C PHE A 182 -15.15 -1.35 8.76
N ALA A 183 -15.60 -0.58 7.77
CA ALA A 183 -16.07 0.79 7.94
C ALA A 183 -17.30 0.82 8.85
N GLY A 184 -18.28 -0.06 8.65
CA GLY A 184 -19.51 -0.12 9.46
C GLY A 184 -19.24 -0.31 10.95
N ARG A 185 -18.19 -1.07 11.29
CA ARG A 185 -17.76 -1.30 12.68
C ARG A 185 -17.20 -0.05 13.36
N PHE A 186 -16.42 0.77 12.64
CA PHE A 186 -15.64 1.85 13.22
C PHE A 186 -16.19 3.25 12.95
N LEU A 187 -16.98 3.43 11.88
CA LEU A 187 -17.58 4.71 11.50
C LEU A 187 -18.42 5.34 12.62
N PRO A 188 -19.25 4.59 13.39
CA PRO A 188 -20.00 5.15 14.53
C PRO A 188 -19.10 5.73 15.64
N ARG A 189 -17.83 5.33 15.69
CA ARG A 189 -16.86 5.78 16.70
C ARG A 189 -16.01 6.95 16.21
N VAL A 190 -16.14 7.38 14.95
CA VAL A 190 -15.34 8.48 14.38
C VAL A 190 -15.75 9.79 15.06
N ARG A 191 -14.76 10.52 15.61
CA ARG A 191 -15.02 11.85 16.17
C ARG A 191 -15.17 12.87 15.03
N PRO A 192 -16.04 13.87 15.16
CA PRO A 192 -16.11 14.98 14.22
C PRO A 192 -14.74 15.64 14.03
N ALA A 193 -14.49 16.14 12.82
CA ALA A 193 -13.30 16.96 12.57
C ALA A 193 -13.52 18.35 13.18
N VAL A 194 -12.48 18.91 13.80
CA VAL A 194 -12.51 20.29 14.30
C VAL A 194 -12.49 21.24 13.09
N PRO A 195 -13.49 22.13 12.93
CA PRO A 195 -13.51 23.08 11.82
C PRO A 195 -12.24 23.93 11.77
N GLY A 196 -11.67 24.13 10.58
CA GLY A 196 -10.47 24.94 10.37
C GLY A 196 -9.13 24.29 10.73
N LEU A 197 -9.11 23.24 11.56
CA LEU A 197 -7.86 22.59 11.99
C LEU A 197 -7.02 22.08 10.81
N SER A 198 -7.65 21.50 9.78
CA SER A 198 -6.94 20.98 8.61
C SER A 198 -6.23 22.07 7.79
N ARG A 199 -6.75 23.32 7.82
CA ARG A 199 -6.10 24.47 7.18
C ARG A 199 -4.93 24.96 8.01
N ILE A 200 -5.06 24.96 9.34
CA ILE A 200 -3.97 25.30 10.27
C ILE A 200 -2.82 24.30 10.12
N GLU A 201 -3.10 23.00 10.11
CA GLU A 201 -2.08 21.96 9.93
C GLU A 201 -1.34 22.07 8.60
N TYR A 202 -2.06 22.42 7.53
CA TYR A 202 -1.46 22.70 6.24
C TYR A 202 -0.57 23.96 6.28
N ALA A 203 -1.06 25.05 6.88
CA ALA A 203 -0.30 26.30 7.02
C ALA A 203 0.98 26.12 7.86
N LEU A 204 0.95 25.25 8.87
CA LEU A 204 2.11 24.87 9.69
C LEU A 204 3.01 23.83 9.02
N GLY A 205 2.71 23.37 7.80
CA GLY A 205 3.51 22.39 7.06
C GLY A 205 3.46 20.96 7.62
N ILE A 206 2.57 20.67 8.57
CA ILE A 206 2.36 19.34 9.17
C ILE A 206 1.80 18.38 8.11
N THR A 207 0.84 18.86 7.32
CA THR A 207 0.32 18.14 6.15
C THR A 207 0.74 18.83 4.85
N LYS A 208 0.95 18.04 3.79
CA LYS A 208 1.31 18.57 2.47
C LYS A 208 0.11 19.12 1.67
N LYS A 209 -1.11 18.79 2.09
CA LYS A 209 -2.38 19.31 1.56
C LYS A 209 -3.37 19.43 2.73
N PRO A 210 -4.40 20.30 2.66
CA PRO A 210 -5.48 20.30 3.63
C PRO A 210 -6.21 18.94 3.65
N ARG A 211 -6.45 18.39 4.84
CA ARG A 211 -7.22 17.14 5.02
C ARG A 211 -8.70 17.35 4.68
N THR A 212 -9.26 16.46 3.87
CA THR A 212 -10.71 16.39 3.58
C THR A 212 -11.44 15.62 4.68
N PRO A 213 -12.79 15.73 4.76
CA PRO A 213 -13.59 14.84 5.61
C PRO A 213 -13.32 13.34 5.36
N TYR A 214 -13.08 12.94 4.11
CA TYR A 214 -12.65 11.58 3.76
C TYR A 214 -11.34 11.21 4.45
N ASP A 215 -10.29 12.02 4.30
CA ASP A 215 -8.97 11.74 4.90
C ASP A 215 -9.05 11.64 6.42
N HIS A 216 -9.87 12.49 7.05
CA HIS A 216 -10.13 12.45 8.48
C HIS A 216 -10.79 11.14 8.91
N ILE A 217 -11.83 10.71 8.21
CA ILE A 217 -12.52 9.44 8.50
C ILE A 217 -11.55 8.28 8.32
N MET A 218 -10.85 8.19 7.18
CA MET A 218 -9.89 7.11 6.92
C MET A 218 -8.80 7.03 8.00
N LEU A 219 -8.27 8.17 8.46
CA LEU A 219 -7.31 8.20 9.56
C LEU A 219 -7.91 7.69 10.88
N GLN A 220 -9.16 8.06 11.18
CA GLN A 220 -9.84 7.63 12.39
C GLN A 220 -10.21 6.13 12.36
N LEU A 221 -10.54 5.59 11.18
CA LEU A 221 -10.75 4.17 10.93
C LEU A 221 -9.44 3.40 11.14
N HIS A 222 -8.33 3.84 10.53
CA HIS A 222 -6.99 3.28 10.71
C HIS A 222 -6.59 3.23 12.18
N ASP A 223 -6.64 4.38 12.88
CA ASP A 223 -6.18 4.48 14.26
C ASP A 223 -7.03 3.65 15.22
N ARG A 224 -8.36 3.63 15.04
CA ARG A 224 -9.27 2.83 15.87
C ARG A 224 -9.09 1.35 15.66
N ALA A 225 -9.00 0.90 14.41
CA ALA A 225 -8.81 -0.51 14.14
C ALA A 225 -7.50 -1.01 14.75
N LYS A 226 -6.40 -0.25 14.61
CA LYS A 226 -5.13 -0.59 15.27
C LYS A 226 -5.24 -0.53 16.80
N GLY A 227 -6.02 0.38 17.37
CA GLY A 227 -6.20 0.52 18.82
C GLY A 227 -7.15 -0.52 19.45
N ASP A 228 -8.09 -1.07 18.69
CA ASP A 228 -9.12 -1.99 19.19
C ASP A 228 -8.57 -3.42 19.33
N THR A 229 -8.18 -3.77 20.55
CA THR A 229 -7.55 -5.07 20.85
C THR A 229 -8.52 -6.23 20.65
N ARG A 230 -9.83 -6.04 20.88
CA ARG A 230 -10.83 -7.08 20.64
C ARG A 230 -10.95 -7.36 19.15
N TYR A 231 -11.06 -6.30 18.34
CA TYR A 231 -11.07 -6.42 16.89
C TYR A 231 -9.82 -7.13 16.37
N GLN A 232 -8.62 -6.73 16.81
CA GLN A 232 -7.38 -7.36 16.37
C GLN A 232 -7.27 -8.86 16.71
N ARG A 233 -8.00 -9.33 17.73
CA ARG A 233 -8.05 -10.74 18.13
C ARG A 233 -9.12 -11.53 17.38
N GLU A 234 -10.30 -10.96 17.21
CA GLU A 234 -11.53 -11.67 16.80
C GLU A 234 -11.96 -11.40 15.35
N ALA A 235 -11.39 -10.39 14.68
CA ALA A 235 -11.80 -10.02 13.33
C ALA A 235 -11.64 -11.19 12.34
N PRO A 236 -12.60 -11.36 11.40
CA PRO A 236 -12.42 -12.25 10.26
C PRO A 236 -11.13 -11.89 9.53
N ARG A 237 -10.25 -12.88 9.38
CA ARG A 237 -8.97 -12.70 8.72
C ARG A 237 -8.50 -13.98 8.09
N GLN A 238 -7.70 -13.81 7.05
CA GLN A 238 -7.06 -14.88 6.35
C GLN A 238 -5.55 -14.66 6.34
N GLU A 239 -4.80 -15.72 6.62
CA GLU A 239 -3.35 -15.69 6.49
C GLU A 239 -2.93 -15.96 5.04
N VAL A 240 -2.02 -15.14 4.55
CA VAL A 240 -1.46 -15.23 3.20
C VAL A 240 0.06 -15.23 3.29
N ALA A 241 0.69 -16.26 2.72
CA ALA A 241 2.13 -16.36 2.56
C ALA A 241 2.52 -15.93 1.15
N PHE A 242 3.12 -14.74 1.02
CA PHE A 242 3.71 -14.31 -0.26
C PHE A 242 5.12 -14.86 -0.38
N ALA A 243 5.31 -15.85 -1.26
CA ALA A 243 6.61 -16.51 -1.48
C ALA A 243 7.73 -15.52 -1.84
N ALA A 244 8.98 -15.87 -1.54
CA ALA A 244 10.12 -15.12 -2.06
C ALA A 244 10.13 -15.15 -3.59
N GLY A 245 10.49 -14.04 -4.23
CA GLY A 245 10.44 -13.89 -5.68
C GLY A 245 9.03 -13.68 -6.26
N SER A 246 8.03 -13.42 -5.41
CA SER A 246 6.67 -13.13 -5.87
C SER A 246 6.27 -11.67 -5.68
N THR A 247 5.34 -11.22 -6.52
CA THR A 247 4.80 -9.86 -6.55
C THR A 247 3.30 -9.88 -6.29
N TRP A 248 2.77 -8.87 -5.62
CA TRP A 248 1.33 -8.69 -5.48
C TRP A 248 0.91 -7.22 -5.59
N VAL A 249 -0.31 -7.01 -6.10
CA VAL A 249 -0.88 -5.69 -6.36
C VAL A 249 -2.21 -5.56 -5.62
N VAL A 250 -2.40 -4.46 -4.90
CA VAL A 250 -3.57 -4.28 -4.03
C VAL A 250 -3.88 -2.80 -3.78
N PHE A 251 -5.18 -2.48 -3.72
CA PHE A 251 -5.65 -1.21 -3.15
C PHE A 251 -5.61 -1.28 -1.62
N THR A 252 -4.55 -0.75 -1.02
CA THR A 252 -4.32 -0.88 0.43
C THR A 252 -5.19 0.05 1.27
N ASP A 253 -5.86 1.02 0.64
CA ASP A 253 -6.91 1.85 1.25
C ASP A 253 -8.27 1.15 1.36
N GLN A 254 -8.47 0.02 0.66
CA GLN A 254 -9.71 -0.76 0.64
C GLN A 254 -9.54 -2.13 1.31
N VAL A 255 -8.40 -2.79 1.10
CA VAL A 255 -8.12 -4.11 1.68
C VAL A 255 -7.52 -3.94 3.07
N ALA A 256 -8.26 -4.36 4.10
CA ALA A 256 -7.72 -4.42 5.45
C ALA A 256 -6.58 -5.43 5.50
N HIS A 257 -5.38 -5.00 5.91
CA HIS A 257 -4.20 -5.85 5.88
C HIS A 257 -3.29 -5.61 7.09
N ALA A 258 -2.47 -6.60 7.40
CA ALA A 258 -1.39 -6.52 8.36
C ALA A 258 -0.22 -7.37 7.88
N ALA A 259 1.01 -6.88 8.00
CA ALA A 259 2.19 -7.70 7.77
C ALA A 259 2.68 -8.23 9.10
N THR A 260 2.74 -9.55 9.29
CA THR A 260 3.07 -10.17 10.59
C THR A 260 4.50 -10.66 10.66
N ARG A 261 5.06 -11.15 9.54
CA ARG A 261 6.42 -11.67 9.42
C ARG A 261 7.01 -11.41 8.04
N GLY A 262 8.33 -11.40 7.95
CA GLY A 262 9.08 -11.37 6.72
C GLY A 262 10.02 -10.16 6.62
N GLN A 263 11.15 -10.39 5.96
CA GLN A 263 12.23 -9.44 5.76
C GLN A 263 12.45 -9.18 4.26
N PHE A 264 12.96 -8.00 3.91
CA PHE A 264 13.31 -7.60 2.54
C PHE A 264 12.12 -7.58 1.57
N ALA A 265 11.44 -6.44 1.53
CA ALA A 265 10.44 -6.18 0.51
C ALA A 265 10.65 -4.82 -0.16
N LEU A 266 10.33 -4.77 -1.45
CA LEU A 266 10.16 -3.54 -2.20
C LEU A 266 8.68 -3.24 -2.35
N GLU A 267 8.35 -1.96 -2.39
CA GLU A 267 6.98 -1.47 -2.54
C GLU A 267 6.97 -0.21 -3.39
N GLN A 268 6.08 -0.14 -4.37
CA GLN A 268 5.82 1.05 -5.17
C GLN A 268 4.38 1.48 -4.95
N THR A 269 4.18 2.72 -4.50
CA THR A 269 2.85 3.33 -4.36
C THR A 269 2.47 4.04 -5.66
N PHE A 270 1.19 3.94 -6.03
CA PHE A 270 0.52 4.74 -7.04
C PHE A 270 -0.74 5.37 -6.46
N GLU A 271 -1.08 6.58 -6.91
CA GLU A 271 -2.37 7.21 -6.65
C GLU A 271 -3.25 7.15 -7.91
N LEU A 272 -4.51 6.75 -7.75
CA LEU A 272 -5.49 6.70 -8.85
C LEU A 272 -6.72 7.55 -8.49
N PRO A 273 -7.10 8.56 -9.29
CA PRO A 273 -8.36 9.28 -9.09
C PRO A 273 -9.57 8.34 -9.12
N VAL A 274 -10.53 8.51 -8.21
CA VAL A 274 -11.75 7.68 -8.16
C VAL A 274 -12.54 7.77 -9.46
N ALA A 275 -12.54 8.92 -10.12
CA ALA A 275 -13.22 9.10 -11.41
C ALA A 275 -12.61 8.27 -12.56
N ALA A 276 -11.37 7.77 -12.41
CA ALA A 276 -10.72 6.92 -13.41
C ALA A 276 -11.11 5.43 -13.26
N GLN A 277 -11.74 5.05 -12.15
CA GLN A 277 -12.16 3.67 -11.89
C GLN A 277 -13.30 3.21 -12.81
N GLN A 278 -13.36 1.92 -13.14
CA GLN A 278 -14.48 1.35 -13.88
C GLN A 278 -15.74 1.25 -13.01
N ARG A 279 -15.58 0.97 -11.71
CA ARG A 279 -16.67 1.00 -10.71
C ARG A 279 -16.33 1.93 -9.55
N PRO A 280 -16.45 3.26 -9.74
CA PRO A 280 -16.13 4.25 -8.71
C PRO A 280 -16.96 4.08 -7.43
N ASP A 281 -18.16 3.53 -7.53
CA ASP A 281 -19.10 3.24 -6.44
C ASP A 281 -18.53 2.25 -5.40
N ARG A 282 -17.55 1.42 -5.80
CA ARG A 282 -16.84 0.48 -4.91
C ARG A 282 -15.67 1.10 -4.17
N SER A 283 -15.29 2.33 -4.50
CA SER A 283 -14.18 3.01 -3.82
C SER A 283 -14.51 3.28 -2.35
N PRO A 284 -13.50 3.26 -1.45
CA PRO A 284 -13.66 3.68 -0.06
C PRO A 284 -14.34 5.04 0.08
N LEU A 285 -14.05 5.99 -0.81
CA LEU A 285 -14.69 7.31 -0.84
C LEU A 285 -16.21 7.18 -1.03
N ARG A 286 -16.66 6.53 -2.11
CA ARG A 286 -18.09 6.44 -2.44
C ARG A 286 -18.86 5.59 -1.44
N VAL A 287 -18.24 4.53 -0.91
CA VAL A 287 -18.84 3.72 0.17
C VAL A 287 -19.05 4.57 1.42
N LEU A 288 -18.05 5.34 1.85
CA LEU A 288 -18.19 6.22 3.02
C LEU A 288 -19.19 7.36 2.77
N GLU A 289 -19.25 7.93 1.57
CA GLU A 289 -20.26 8.95 1.22
C GLU A 289 -21.68 8.38 1.34
N ARG A 290 -21.91 7.15 0.84
CA ARG A 290 -23.19 6.44 0.97
C ARG A 290 -23.54 6.17 2.44
N MET A 291 -22.59 5.65 3.21
CA MET A 291 -22.80 5.33 4.63
C MET A 291 -23.02 6.56 5.52
N THR A 292 -22.49 7.73 5.13
CA THR A 292 -22.61 8.98 5.88
C THR A 292 -23.69 9.92 5.36
N GLY A 293 -24.26 9.65 4.18
CA GLY A 293 -25.29 10.47 3.55
C GLY A 293 -24.80 11.85 3.09
N ARG A 294 -23.49 12.04 2.87
CA ARG A 294 -22.90 13.34 2.49
C ARG A 294 -21.64 13.17 1.66
N SER A 295 -21.29 14.20 0.89
CA SER A 295 -20.00 14.23 0.19
C SER A 295 -18.84 14.42 1.16
N LEU A 296 -17.75 13.67 0.95
CA LEU A 296 -16.59 13.62 1.85
C LEU A 296 -15.29 14.16 1.24
N ALA A 297 -15.25 14.30 -0.08
CA ALA A 297 -14.16 14.93 -0.81
C ALA A 297 -14.72 15.63 -2.06
N PRO A 298 -14.04 16.68 -2.58
CA PRO A 298 -14.42 17.25 -3.86
C PRO A 298 -14.40 16.19 -4.96
N ALA A 299 -15.26 16.33 -5.97
CA ALA A 299 -15.13 15.53 -7.19
C ALA A 299 -13.73 15.80 -7.79
N THR A 300 -12.86 14.81 -7.72
CA THR A 300 -11.53 14.88 -8.31
C THR A 300 -11.64 14.49 -9.79
N ASN A 301 -11.35 15.44 -10.68
CA ASN A 301 -11.27 15.26 -12.14
C ASN A 301 -10.06 14.40 -12.55
#